data_AF-A0A0N4XPU5-F1
#
_entry.id   AF-A0A0N4XPU5-F1
#
_cell.length_a   1.000
_cell.length_b   1.000
_cell.length_c   1.000
_cell.angle_alpha   90.00
_cell.angle_beta   90.00
_cell.angle_gamma   90.00
#
_symmetry.space_group_name_H-M   'P 1'
#
loop_
_entity.id
_entity.type
_entity.pdbx_description
1 polymer ?
#
loop_
_entity_poly.entity_id
_entity_poly.type
_entity_poly.pdbx_seq_one_letter_code
_entity_poly.pdbx_strand_id
1 'polypeptide(L)'
;MGPYGYTPYAEDMEVMAWKCDAEGKAIELAKQCKENGLPVPNGYKMNNIMIEKRGRVDEDAIEEMLWHNNTNIACAVGDCQDKYSFVCLYLSGFVFEFIFHLIYFIYSFFLQSLVG
;
A
#
# COMPACT_ATOMS: atom_id res chain seq x y z
N MET A 1 14.12 -1.96 -18.30
CA MET A 1 13.24 -2.63 -19.29
C MET A 1 13.21 -4.09 -18.91
N GLY A 2 12.05 -4.61 -18.50
CA GLY A 2 11.93 -6.00 -18.09
C GLY A 2 12.04 -6.97 -19.27
N PRO A 3 12.28 -8.27 -19.00
CA PRO A 3 12.41 -9.29 -20.03
C PRO A 3 11.15 -9.52 -20.88
N TYR A 4 10.00 -8.95 -20.50
CA TYR A 4 8.69 -9.14 -21.14
C TYR A 4 8.17 -7.93 -21.93
N GLY A 5 8.96 -6.86 -22.07
CA GLY A 5 8.54 -5.64 -22.77
C GLY A 5 7.82 -4.63 -21.87
N TYR A 6 7.08 -3.69 -22.48
CA TYR A 6 6.30 -2.68 -21.76
C TYR A 6 4.98 -3.25 -21.27
N THR A 7 4.53 -2.80 -20.10
CA THR A 7 3.16 -3.06 -19.63
C THR A 7 2.14 -2.42 -20.59
N PRO A 8 0.94 -3.00 -20.77
CA PRO A 8 -0.10 -2.38 -21.57
C PRO A 8 -0.47 -1.00 -21.00
N TYR A 9 -0.92 -0.09 -21.86
CA TYR A 9 -1.43 1.20 -21.43
C TYR A 9 -2.67 0.99 -20.55
N ALA A 10 -2.74 1.71 -19.44
CA ALA A 10 -3.89 1.69 -18.55
C ALA A 10 -4.75 2.93 -18.80
N GLU A 11 -6.00 2.71 -19.21
CA GLU A 11 -6.93 3.77 -19.62
C GLU A 11 -7.39 4.65 -18.45
N ASP A 12 -7.45 4.08 -17.24
CA ASP A 12 -8.01 4.72 -16.03
C ASP A 12 -6.99 4.77 -14.85
N MET A 13 -5.71 5.03 -15.11
CA MET A 13 -4.76 5.29 -14.02
C MET A 13 -5.05 6.65 -13.39
N GLU A 14 -5.55 6.64 -12.17
CA GLU A 14 -5.78 7.88 -11.43
C GLU A 14 -4.46 8.56 -11.03
N VAL A 15 -4.45 9.90 -11.03
CA VAL A 15 -3.28 10.68 -10.61
C VAL A 15 -3.12 10.58 -9.09
N MET A 16 -1.93 10.21 -8.64
CA MET A 16 -1.59 10.19 -7.22
C MET A 16 -1.37 11.59 -6.65
N ALA A 17 -2.00 11.89 -5.51
CA ALA A 17 -1.80 13.10 -4.72
C ALA A 17 -1.02 12.80 -3.43
N TRP A 18 -0.14 13.72 -3.02
CA TRP A 18 0.60 13.60 -1.76
C TRP A 18 -0.30 13.85 -0.55
N LYS A 19 -0.17 13.04 0.52
CA LYS A 19 -0.92 13.21 1.77
C LYS A 19 -0.02 13.30 2.99
N CYS A 20 0.10 14.50 3.56
CA CYS A 20 0.93 14.77 4.75
C CYS A 20 0.50 13.95 5.99
N ASP A 21 -0.79 13.65 6.15
CA ASP A 21 -1.28 12.83 7.28
C ASP A 21 -0.76 11.38 7.21
N ALA A 22 -0.57 10.87 6.00
CA ALA A 22 0.01 9.56 5.76
C ALA A 22 1.54 9.61 5.82
N GLU A 23 2.15 10.73 5.45
CA GLU A 23 3.60 10.94 5.53
C GLU A 23 4.11 10.83 6.96
N GLY A 24 3.40 11.40 7.95
CA GLY A 24 3.77 11.25 9.36
C GLY A 24 3.87 9.78 9.79
N LYS A 25 2.93 8.94 9.36
CA LYS A 25 2.95 7.49 9.63
C LYS A 25 4.09 6.78 8.89
N ALA A 26 4.34 7.16 7.64
CA ALA A 26 5.47 6.63 6.88
C ALA A 26 6.81 6.95 7.57
N ILE A 27 6.96 8.17 8.10
CA ILE A 27 8.15 8.60 8.86
C ILE A 27 8.33 7.73 10.12
N GLU A 28 7.27 7.50 10.88
CA GLU A 28 7.32 6.66 12.08
C GLU A 28 7.74 5.22 11.75
N LEU A 29 7.23 4.66 10.65
CA LEU A 29 7.59 3.32 10.20
C LEU A 29 9.03 3.24 9.68
N ALA A 30 9.47 4.20 8.87
CA ALA A 30 10.82 4.22 8.32
C ALA A 30 11.89 4.36 9.43
N LYS A 31 11.58 5.07 10.52
CA LYS A 31 12.46 5.18 11.70
C LYS A 31 12.64 3.87 12.46
N GLN A 32 11.78 2.87 12.26
CA GLN A 32 11.92 1.60 12.95
C GLN A 32 13.08 0.75 12.40
N CYS A 33 13.57 1.05 11.18
CA CYS A 33 14.69 0.35 10.57
C CYS A 33 14.52 -1.17 10.51
N LYS A 34 13.30 -1.62 10.21
CA LYS A 34 12.95 -3.04 10.07
C LYS A 34 12.72 -3.38 8.61
N GLU A 35 13.30 -4.50 8.19
CA GLU A 35 13.09 -5.06 6.86
C GLU A 35 11.75 -5.80 6.76
N ASN A 36 11.38 -6.51 7.84
CA ASN A 36 10.15 -7.32 7.92
C ASN A 36 9.35 -6.99 9.18
N GLY A 37 8.04 -7.25 9.13
CA GLY A 37 7.16 -7.13 10.30
C GLY A 37 6.83 -5.69 10.71
N LEU A 38 6.92 -4.74 9.78
CA LEU A 38 6.37 -3.41 9.98
C LEU A 38 4.83 -3.50 10.00
N PRO A 39 4.15 -2.89 11.00
CA PRO A 39 2.70 -2.92 11.06
C PRO A 39 2.11 -2.00 9.98
N VAL A 40 1.34 -2.57 9.06
CA VAL A 40 0.63 -1.79 8.04
C VAL A 40 -0.48 -0.99 8.72
N PRO A 41 -0.51 0.35 8.61
CA PRO A 41 -1.58 1.15 9.18
C PRO A 41 -2.94 0.82 8.55
N ASN A 42 -3.99 0.75 9.37
CA ASN A 42 -5.36 0.49 8.88
C ASN A 42 -5.77 1.48 7.79
N GLY A 43 -6.33 0.97 6.69
CA GLY A 43 -6.75 1.76 5.54
C GLY A 43 -5.62 2.11 4.55
N TYR A 44 -4.43 1.54 4.74
CA TYR A 44 -3.30 1.73 3.84
C TYR A 44 -2.81 0.39 3.28
N LYS A 45 -2.32 0.41 2.05
CA LYS A 45 -1.33 -0.55 1.54
C LYS A 45 0.05 0.04 1.79
N MET A 46 1.06 -0.82 1.91
CA MET A 46 2.42 -0.40 2.25
C MET A 46 3.46 -1.17 1.44
N ASN A 47 4.44 -0.43 0.93
CA ASN A 47 5.68 -0.99 0.42
C ASN A 47 6.80 -0.52 1.31
N ASN A 48 7.71 -1.41 1.66
CA ASN A 48 8.92 -1.04 2.37
C ASN A 48 10.12 -1.77 1.81
N ILE A 49 11.25 -1.07 1.74
CA ILE A 49 12.52 -1.65 1.31
C ILE A 49 13.66 -1.09 2.15
N MET A 50 14.66 -1.94 2.41
CA MET A 50 15.88 -1.53 3.09
C MET A 50 17.02 -1.53 2.07
N ILE A 51 17.60 -0.35 1.80
CA ILE A 51 18.63 -0.17 0.78
C ILE A 51 19.97 0.03 1.46
N GLU A 52 21.01 -0.72 1.09
CA GLU A 52 22.36 -0.44 1.62
C GLU A 52 22.85 0.94 1.16
N LYS A 53 23.46 1.70 2.09
CA LYS A 53 24.05 3.01 1.76
C LYS A 53 25.15 2.95 0.71
N ARG A 54 25.70 1.75 0.46
CA ARG A 54 26.80 1.50 -0.48
C ARG A 54 26.37 1.22 -1.92
N GLY A 55 25.10 1.47 -2.26
CA GLY A 55 24.71 1.71 -3.65
C GLY A 55 24.41 0.44 -4.45
N ARG A 56 23.29 -0.21 -4.12
CA ARG A 56 22.55 -1.02 -5.10
C ARG A 56 21.15 -0.47 -5.20
N VAL A 57 20.77 -0.08 -6.42
CA VAL A 57 19.39 0.30 -6.74
C VAL A 57 18.63 -1.02 -6.84
N ASP A 58 17.79 -1.28 -5.86
CA ASP A 58 16.96 -2.48 -5.84
C ASP A 58 15.67 -2.19 -6.62
N GLU A 59 15.40 -2.95 -7.68
CA GLU A 59 14.33 -2.69 -8.64
C GLU A 59 12.94 -3.02 -8.07
N ASP A 60 12.88 -3.78 -6.98
CA ASP A 60 11.65 -4.33 -6.40
C ASP A 60 10.72 -3.28 -5.76
N ALA A 61 11.24 -2.09 -5.43
CA ALA A 61 10.41 -1.00 -4.89
C ALA A 61 9.40 -0.43 -5.91
N ILE A 62 9.60 -0.70 -7.21
CA ILE A 62 8.85 -0.09 -8.31
C ILE A 62 7.52 -0.83 -8.58
N GLU A 63 7.48 -2.16 -8.42
CA GLU A 63 6.31 -2.96 -8.85
C GLU A 63 5.05 -2.61 -8.07
N GLU A 64 5.20 -2.32 -6.78
CA GLU A 64 4.09 -1.98 -5.91
C GLU A 64 3.67 -0.49 -6.01
N MET A 65 4.36 0.34 -6.81
CA MET A 65 3.91 1.71 -7.14
C MET A 65 2.84 1.75 -8.25
N LEU A 66 2.63 0.63 -8.95
CA LEU A 66 1.82 0.56 -10.17
C LEU A 66 0.40 -0.01 -9.93
N TRP A 67 -0.28 0.48 -8.89
CA TRP A 67 -1.66 0.07 -8.61
C TRP A 67 -2.68 1.10 -9.10
N HIS A 68 -3.60 0.68 -9.98
CA HIS A 68 -4.45 1.59 -10.77
C HIS A 68 -5.50 2.41 -10.04
N ASN A 69 -5.86 2.03 -8.81
CA ASN A 69 -6.89 2.70 -8.01
C ASN A 69 -6.36 3.38 -6.74
N ASN A 70 -5.06 3.65 -6.68
CA ASN A 70 -4.47 4.41 -5.58
C ASN A 70 -4.32 5.87 -6.00
N THR A 71 -5.20 6.74 -5.51
CA THR A 71 -5.13 8.20 -5.74
C THR A 71 -4.24 8.95 -4.77
N ASN A 72 -3.68 8.27 -3.76
CA ASN A 72 -2.93 8.95 -2.71
C ASN A 72 -1.69 8.17 -2.32
N ILE A 73 -0.57 8.88 -2.20
CA ILE A 73 0.73 8.34 -1.83
C ILE A 73 1.36 9.21 -0.72
N ALA A 74 2.08 8.57 0.18
CA ALA A 74 3.01 9.24 1.07
C ALA A 74 4.19 8.34 1.40
N CYS A 75 5.40 8.86 1.29
CA CYS A 75 6.62 8.08 1.50
C CYS A 75 7.58 8.77 2.47
N ALA A 76 8.44 7.99 3.10
CA ALA A 76 9.49 8.49 3.99
C ALA A 76 10.77 7.66 3.88
N VAL A 77 11.89 8.31 4.19
CA VAL A 77 13.21 7.69 4.31
C VAL A 77 13.66 7.77 5.78
N GLY A 78 14.06 6.64 6.34
CA GLY A 78 14.75 6.53 7.61
C GLY A 78 16.23 6.26 7.38
N ASP A 79 17.10 7.04 8.01
CA ASP A 79 18.54 6.74 8.05
C ASP A 79 18.80 5.68 9.14
N CYS A 80 19.13 4.48 8.70
CA CYS A 80 19.61 3.40 9.54
C CYS A 80 21.14 3.29 9.34
N GLN A 81 21.91 2.94 10.38
CA GLN A 81 23.38 3.07 10.38
C GLN A 81 24.07 2.75 9.03
N ASP A 82 23.83 1.56 8.47
CA ASP A 82 24.40 1.05 7.22
C ASP A 82 23.40 0.96 6.04
N LYS A 83 22.12 1.21 6.30
CA LYS A 83 21.02 1.09 5.33
C LYS A 83 20.06 2.29 5.37
N TYR A 84 19.34 2.56 4.30
CA TYR A 84 18.17 3.44 4.33
C TYR A 84 16.91 2.58 4.39
N SER A 85 15.98 2.91 5.29
CA SER A 85 14.63 2.36 5.26
C SER A 85 13.76 3.27 4.41
N PHE A 86 13.17 2.74 3.35
CA PHE A 86 12.20 3.46 2.53
C PHE A 86 10.84 2.84 2.74
N VAL A 87 9.84 3.67 3.07
CA VAL A 87 8.47 3.22 3.31
C VAL A 87 7.52 4.12 2.51
N CYS A 88 6.66 3.53 1.71
CA CYS A 88 5.55 4.21 1.03
C CYS A 88 4.21 3.63 1.49
N LEU A 89 3.28 4.51 1.78
CA LEU A 89 1.89 4.20 2.11
C LEU A 89 0.99 4.68 0.98
N TYR A 90 0.02 3.85 0.64
CA TYR A 90 -1.03 4.15 -0.32
C TYR A 90 -2.36 4.04 0.38
N LEU A 91 -3.22 5.06 0.28
CA LEU A 91 -4.59 4.88 0.78
C LEU A 91 -5.26 3.81 -0.06
N SER A 92 -5.66 2.70 0.57
CA SER A 92 -6.53 1.76 -0.12
C SER A 92 -7.90 2.42 -0.24
N GLY A 93 -8.28 2.78 -1.46
CA GLY A 93 -9.64 3.20 -1.76
C GLY A 93 -10.59 2.02 -1.64
N PHE A 94 -10.88 1.55 -0.42
CA PHE A 94 -11.84 0.48 -0.18
C PHE A 94 -12.64 0.73 1.11
N VAL A 95 -13.63 1.62 1.02
CA VAL A 95 -14.83 1.60 1.88
C VAL A 95 -15.72 0.38 1.55
N PHE A 96 -15.31 -0.49 0.62
CA PHE A 96 -16.15 -1.54 0.05
C PHE A 96 -16.09 -2.90 0.76
N GLU A 97 -15.13 -3.16 1.66
CA GLU A 97 -15.14 -4.41 2.44
C GLU A 97 -16.21 -4.44 3.54
N PHE A 98 -16.66 -3.27 4.04
CA PHE A 98 -17.73 -3.21 5.03
C PHE A 98 -19.12 -3.51 4.44
N ILE A 99 -19.35 -3.16 3.17
CA ILE A 99 -20.66 -3.38 2.52
C ILE A 99 -20.83 -4.85 2.13
N PHE A 100 -19.79 -5.54 1.67
CA PHE A 100 -19.91 -6.97 1.35
C PHE A 100 -20.23 -7.83 2.58
N HIS A 101 -19.64 -7.53 3.74
CA HIS A 101 -20.01 -8.19 4.99
C HIS A 101 -21.42 -7.82 5.44
N LEU A 102 -21.83 -6.55 5.36
CA LEU A 102 -23.20 -6.13 5.72
C LEU A 102 -24.26 -6.75 4.82
N ILE A 103 -24.05 -6.78 3.50
CA ILE A 103 -24.99 -7.39 2.55
C ILE A 103 -25.06 -8.90 2.77
N TYR A 104 -23.92 -9.59 2.96
CA TYR A 104 -23.92 -11.03 3.24
C TYR A 104 -24.60 -11.37 4.58
N PHE A 105 -24.40 -10.54 5.62
CA PHE A 105 -25.05 -10.71 6.92
C PHE A 105 -26.56 -10.48 6.84
N ILE A 106 -27.00 -9.43 6.12
CA ILE A 106 -28.42 -9.13 5.91
C ILE A 106 -29.10 -10.22 5.07
N TYR A 107 -28.48 -10.69 3.99
CA TYR A 107 -29.01 -11.80 3.19
C TYR A 107 -29.09 -13.11 3.97
N SER A 108 -28.08 -13.43 4.79
CA SER A 108 -28.08 -14.64 5.62
C SER A 108 -29.17 -14.62 6.69
N PHE A 109 -29.42 -13.45 7.29
CA PHE A 109 -30.48 -13.28 8.30
C PHE A 109 -31.90 -13.33 7.68
N PHE A 110 -32.06 -12.79 6.47
CA PHE A 110 -33.33 -12.86 5.74
C PHE A 110 -33.64 -14.27 5.23
N LEU A 111 -32.63 -15.05 4.81
CA LEU A 111 -32.85 -16.43 4.36
C LEU A 111 -33.26 -17.35 5.51
N GLN A 112 -32.74 -17.15 6.72
CA GLN A 112 -33.14 -17.92 7.92
C GLN A 112 -34.56 -17.59 8.40
N SER A 113 -35.08 -16.41 8.06
CA SER A 113 -36.45 -16.00 8.42
C SER A 113 -37.52 -16.41 7.41
N LEU A 114 -37.14 -16.91 6.22
CA LEU A 114 -38.05 -17.36 5.16
C LEU A 114 -38.20 -18.89 5.09
N VAL A 115 -37.41 -19.65 5.84
CA VAL A 115 -37.49 -21.12 5.96
C VAL A 115 -37.98 -21.55 7.36
N GLY A 116 -38.66 -20.65 8.08
CA GLY A 116 -39.34 -20.90 9.34
C GLY A 116 -40.85 -20.95 9.17
#